data_AF-A0A963MNT1-F1
#
_entry.id   AF-A0A963MNT1-F1
#
_cell.length_a   1.000
_cell.length_b   1.000
_cell.length_c   1.000
_cell.angle_alpha   90.00
_cell.angle_beta   90.00
_cell.angle_gamma   90.00
#
_symmetry.space_group_name_H-M   'P 1'
#
loop_
_entity.id
_entity.type
_entity.pdbx_description
1 polymer ?
#
loop_
_entity_poly.entity_id
_entity_poly.type
_entity_poly.pdbx_seq_one_letter_code
_entity_poly.pdbx_strand_id
1 'polypeptide(L)'
;MSARPQLPAGVQVFERGWLSANNVLLFDGDEATLIDSGYLSHADQTVGLLCAALEGRQLRRLINTHSHSDHIGGNARVQRAFGCSITVPE
;
A
#
# COMPACT_ATOMS: atom_id res chain seq x y z
N MET A 1 -11.16 -1.76 25.18
CA MET A 1 -10.21 -1.91 24.06
C MET A 1 -10.87 -2.85 23.06
N SER A 2 -11.13 -2.39 21.83
CA SER A 2 -11.69 -3.27 20.80
C SER A 2 -10.61 -4.28 20.36
N ALA A 3 -10.95 -5.56 20.25
CA ALA A 3 -10.05 -6.55 19.71
C ALA A 3 -9.72 -6.18 18.26
N ARG A 4 -8.43 -6.29 17.87
CA ARG A 4 -8.05 -6.14 16.45
C ARG A 4 -8.74 -7.24 15.66
N PRO A 5 -9.41 -6.93 14.54
CA PRO A 5 -10.04 -7.96 13.71
C PRO A 5 -8.97 -8.94 13.21
N GLN A 6 -9.29 -10.23 13.24
CA GLN A 6 -8.48 -11.25 12.58
C GLN A 6 -8.72 -11.15 11.07
N LEU A 7 -7.67 -10.81 10.33
CA LEU A 7 -7.69 -10.77 8.87
C LEU A 7 -7.16 -12.10 8.30
N PRO A 8 -7.54 -12.47 7.05
CA PRO A 8 -6.93 -13.60 6.37
C PRO A 8 -5.40 -13.44 6.29
N ALA A 9 -4.66 -14.55 6.29
CA ALA A 9 -3.20 -14.54 6.30
C ALA A 9 -2.56 -13.77 5.12
N GLY A 10 -3.27 -13.66 3.99
CA GLY A 10 -2.83 -12.90 2.82
C GLY A 10 -3.18 -11.41 2.84
N VAL A 11 -3.74 -10.88 3.94
CA VAL A 11 -4.19 -9.49 4.03
C VAL A 11 -3.50 -8.79 5.19
N GLN A 12 -2.79 -7.71 4.88
CA GLN A 12 -2.17 -6.84 5.87
C GLN A 12 -2.64 -5.40 5.67
N VAL A 13 -2.99 -4.73 6.77
CA VAL A 13 -3.44 -3.33 6.74
C VAL A 13 -2.39 -2.46 7.43
N PHE A 14 -1.93 -1.43 6.74
CA PHE A 14 -1.17 -0.34 7.33
C PHE A 14 -2.16 0.75 7.73
N GLU A 15 -2.52 0.77 9.01
CA GLU A 15 -3.28 1.88 9.59
C GLU A 15 -2.41 3.14 9.58
N ARG A 16 -2.93 4.21 8.98
CA ARG A 16 -2.25 5.49 8.83
C ARG A 16 -2.94 6.57 9.68
N GLY A 17 -2.17 7.60 10.02
CA GLY A 17 -2.65 8.71 10.83
C GLY A 17 -3.57 9.66 10.06
N TRP A 18 -3.96 10.74 10.75
CA TRP A 18 -4.87 11.78 10.26
C TRP A 18 -4.59 12.18 8.81
N LEU A 19 -5.67 12.22 8.01
CA LEU A 19 -5.75 12.52 6.58
C LEU A 19 -5.10 11.51 5.62
N SER A 20 -4.21 10.61 6.03
CA SER A 20 -3.61 9.67 5.07
C SER A 20 -4.48 8.43 4.90
N ALA A 21 -4.73 7.99 3.66
CA ALA A 21 -5.41 6.73 3.43
C ALA A 21 -4.63 5.55 4.05
N ASN A 22 -5.38 4.61 4.64
CA ASN A 22 -4.82 3.30 4.99
C ASN A 22 -4.35 2.59 3.73
N ASN A 23 -3.31 1.78 3.86
CA ASN A 23 -2.88 0.92 2.78
C ASN A 23 -3.31 -0.52 3.07
N VAL A 24 -3.78 -1.23 2.05
CA VAL A 24 -4.02 -2.68 2.16
C VAL A 24 -3.01 -3.39 1.28
N LEU A 25 -2.22 -4.28 1.86
CA LEU A 25 -1.28 -5.14 1.16
C LEU A 25 -1.87 -6.54 1.07
N LEU A 26 -2.02 -7.02 -0.16
CA LEU A 26 -2.56 -8.34 -0.48
C LEU A 26 -1.42 -9.21 -1.00
N PHE A 27 -1.27 -10.40 -0.43
CA PHE A 27 -0.26 -11.38 -0.82
C PHE A 27 -0.85 -12.50 -1.68
N ASP A 28 -0.16 -12.84 -2.75
CA ASP A 28 -0.50 -13.95 -3.65
C ASP A 28 0.79 -14.64 -4.10
N GLY A 29 1.14 -15.76 -3.45
CA GLY A 29 2.42 -16.42 -3.66
C GLY A 29 3.60 -15.47 -3.43
N ASP A 30 4.52 -15.39 -4.39
CA ASP A 30 5.69 -14.52 -4.31
C ASP A 30 5.40 -13.06 -4.74
N GLU A 31 4.14 -12.73 -5.06
CA GLU A 31 3.71 -11.39 -5.44
C GLU A 31 2.89 -10.70 -4.35
N ALA A 32 2.84 -9.37 -4.42
CA ALA A 32 1.95 -8.54 -3.63
C ALA A 32 1.25 -7.45 -4.45
N THR A 33 0.08 -7.04 -3.99
CA THR A 33 -0.70 -5.90 -4.51
C THR A 33 -0.96 -4.90 -3.40
N LEU A 34 -0.64 -3.63 -3.65
CA LEU A 34 -0.94 -2.52 -2.74
C LEU A 34 -2.25 -1.83 -3.18
N ILE A 35 -3.13 -1.56 -2.23
CA ILE A 35 -4.29 -0.68 -2.39
C ILE A 35 -4.01 0.65 -1.71
N ASP A 36 -4.05 1.73 -2.49
CA ASP A 36 -3.72 3.11 -2.13
C ASP A 36 -2.30 3.32 -1.57
N SER A 37 -1.75 4.52 -1.72
CA SER A 37 -0.35 4.83 -1.40
C SER A 37 -0.14 5.96 -0.37
N GLY A 38 -1.23 6.55 0.11
CA GLY A 38 -1.17 7.63 1.10
C GLY A 38 -0.81 8.98 0.49
N TYR A 39 -0.59 9.98 1.35
CA TYR A 39 -0.06 11.28 0.95
C TYR A 39 1.40 11.24 0.48
N LEU A 40 1.76 12.19 -0.40
CA LEU A 40 3.14 12.42 -0.82
C LEU A 40 4.09 12.69 0.37
N SER A 41 3.65 13.46 1.37
CA SER A 41 4.44 13.73 2.58
C SER A 41 4.78 12.47 3.39
N HIS A 42 4.06 11.38 3.19
CA HIS A 42 4.27 10.09 3.85
C HIS A 42 4.85 9.02 2.92
N ALA A 43 5.24 9.38 1.70
CA ALA A 43 5.63 8.40 0.68
C ALA A 43 6.85 7.56 1.09
N ASP A 44 7.86 8.15 1.74
CA ASP A 44 9.03 7.40 2.24
C ASP A 44 8.64 6.47 3.40
N GLN A 45 7.72 6.89 4.27
CA GLN A 45 7.16 6.02 5.31
C GLN A 45 6.41 4.83 4.68
N THR A 46 5.61 5.07 3.63
CA THR A 46 4.91 4.00 2.90
C THR A 46 5.90 3.00 2.30
N VAL A 47 6.99 3.47 1.68
CA VAL A 47 8.05 2.58 1.16
C VAL A 47 8.70 1.77 2.29
N GLY A 48 9.00 2.39 3.43
CA GLY A 48 9.57 1.68 4.58
C GLY A 48 8.68 0.56 5.10
N LEU A 49 7.36 0.82 5.21
CA LEU A 49 6.38 -0.19 5.62
C LEU A 49 6.29 -1.34 4.62
N LEU A 50 6.30 -1.04 3.32
CA LEU A 50 6.30 -2.05 2.26
C LEU A 50 7.56 -2.92 2.30
N CYS A 51 8.75 -2.31 2.43
CA CYS A 51 10.00 -3.06 2.54
C CYS A 51 9.98 -4.05 3.70
N ALA A 52 9.44 -3.62 4.85
CA ALA A 52 9.34 -4.49 6.02
C ALA A 52 8.32 -5.63 5.82
N ALA A 53 7.19 -5.36 5.18
CA ALA A 53 6.09 -6.32 5.04
C ALA A 53 6.25 -7.30 3.87
N LEU A 54 6.99 -6.94 2.82
CA LEU A 54 7.12 -7.79 1.63
C LEU A 54 7.95 -9.05 1.88
N GLU A 55 8.89 -9.03 2.83
CA GLU A 55 9.70 -10.19 3.22
C GLU A 55 10.33 -10.95 2.01
N GLY A 56 10.73 -10.21 0.97
CA GLY A 56 11.31 -10.77 -0.26
C GLY A 56 10.33 -10.98 -1.42
N ARG A 57 9.01 -10.82 -1.21
CA ARG A 57 7.99 -10.86 -2.25
C ARG A 57 8.08 -9.63 -3.17
N GLN A 58 7.68 -9.80 -4.42
CA GLN A 58 7.65 -8.72 -5.41
C GLN A 58 6.33 -7.93 -5.31
N LEU A 59 6.42 -6.62 -5.07
CA LEU A 59 5.25 -5.76 -5.25
C LEU A 59 4.96 -5.59 -6.74
N ARG A 60 3.93 -6.26 -7.25
CA ARG A 60 3.63 -6.31 -8.68
C ARG A 60 2.68 -5.19 -9.12
N ARG A 61 1.73 -4.84 -8.24
CA ARG A 61 0.60 -3.95 -8.55
C ARG A 61 0.39 -2.93 -7.45
N LEU A 62 0.06 -1.70 -7.84
CA LEU A 62 -0.50 -0.65 -7.01
C LEU A 62 -1.84 -0.26 -7.64
N ILE A 63 -2.93 -0.41 -6.89
CA ILE A 63 -4.28 -0.07 -7.35
C ILE A 63 -4.80 1.06 -6.46
N ASN A 64 -5.29 2.12 -7.07
CA ASN A 64 -5.93 3.20 -6.33
C ASN A 64 -7.44 2.98 -6.27
N THR A 65 -8.05 3.36 -5.15
CA THR A 65 -9.51 3.37 -5.02
C THR A 65 -10.11 4.55 -5.80
N HIS A 66 -9.48 5.72 -5.70
CA HIS A 66 -9.85 6.96 -6.41
C HIS A 66 -8.68 7.95 -6.38
N SER A 67 -8.86 9.14 -6.99
CA SER A 67 -7.77 10.08 -7.32
C SER A 67 -7.64 11.29 -6.39
N HIS A 68 -7.88 11.13 -5.08
CA HIS A 68 -7.54 12.17 -4.11
C HIS A 68 -6.09 12.03 -3.63
N SER A 69 -5.48 13.16 -3.25
CA SER A 69 -4.06 13.26 -2.92
C SER A 69 -3.60 12.37 -1.76
N ASP A 70 -4.50 12.06 -0.83
CA ASP A 70 -4.30 11.15 0.28
C ASP A 70 -4.32 9.67 -0.10
N HIS A 71 -4.79 9.33 -1.30
CA HIS A 71 -4.83 7.97 -1.82
C HIS A 71 -3.75 7.72 -2.88
N ILE A 72 -3.43 8.72 -3.70
CA ILE A 72 -2.50 8.57 -4.85
C ILE A 72 -1.13 9.22 -4.63
N GLY A 73 -0.96 9.98 -3.54
CA GLY A 73 0.22 10.83 -3.34
C GLY A 73 1.55 10.07 -3.29
N GLY A 74 1.53 8.81 -2.85
CA GLY A 74 2.71 7.94 -2.80
C GLY A 74 3.02 7.20 -4.11
N ASN A 75 2.14 7.24 -5.13
CA ASN A 75 2.20 6.37 -6.31
C ASN A 75 3.58 6.37 -7.00
N ALA A 76 4.06 7.56 -7.36
CA ALA A 76 5.34 7.71 -8.06
C ALA A 76 6.53 7.23 -7.23
N ARG A 77 6.48 7.40 -5.90
CA ARG A 77 7.57 6.98 -5.01
C ARG A 77 7.60 5.46 -4.86
N VAL A 78 6.43 4.84 -4.71
CA VAL A 78 6.28 3.38 -4.64
C VAL A 78 6.70 2.72 -5.96
N GLN A 79 6.24 3.25 -7.10
CA GLN A 79 6.61 2.71 -8.41
C GLN A 79 8.11 2.81 -8.69
N ARG A 80 8.78 3.89 -8.30
CA ARG A 80 10.25 3.99 -8.41
C ARG A 80 10.99 3.01 -7.52
N ALA A 81 10.45 2.70 -6.34
CA ALA A 81 11.09 1.79 -5.38
C ALA A 81 10.95 0.33 -5.78
N PHE A 82 9.81 -0.07 -6.37
CA PHE A 82 9.48 -1.48 -6.59
C PHE A 82 9.22 -1.87 -8.04
N GLY A 83 9.08 -0.91 -8.96
CA GLY A 83 8.80 -1.19 -10.37
C GLY A 83 7.39 -1.73 -10.65
N CYS A 84 6.45 -1.58 -9.70
CA CYS A 84 5.08 -2.06 -9.85
C CYS A 84 4.28 -1.29 -10.91
N SER A 85 3.28 -1.93 -11.51
CA SER A 85 2.29 -1.24 -12.34
C SER A 85 1.32 -0.44 -11.47
N ILE A 86 0.88 0.73 -11.94
CA ILE A 86 -0.14 1.55 -11.28
C ILE A 86 -1.45 1.46 -12.08
N THR A 87 -2.55 1.17 -11.40
CA THR A 87 -3.90 1.18 -11.96
C THR A 87 -4.79 2.16 -11.20
N VAL A 88 -5.47 3.04 -11.93
CA VAL A 88 -6.51 3.94 -11.43
C VAL A 88 -7.81 3.61 -12.19
N PRO A 89 -8.98 3.54 -11.54
CA PRO A 89 -10.26 3.31 -12.22
C PRO A 89 -10.58 4.37 -13.29
N GLU A 90 -11.37 4.00 -14.29
CA GLU A 90 -11.89 4.89 -15.35
C GLU A 90 -12.89 5.94 -14.83
#